data_AF-A0A5D4H6M0-F1
#
_entry.id   AF-A0A5D4H6M0-F1
#
_cell.length_a   1.000
_cell.length_b   1.000
_cell.length_c   1.000
_cell.angle_alpha   90.00
_cell.angle_beta   90.00
_cell.angle_gamma   90.00
#
_symmetry.space_group_name_H-M   'P 1'
#
loop_
_entity.id
_entity.type
_entity.pdbx_description
1 polymer ?
#
loop_
_entity_poly.entity_id
_entity_poly.type
_entity_poly.pdbx_seq_one_letter_code
_entity_poly.pdbx_strand_id
1 'polypeptide(L)'
;MIARLLLIWLWIYPVLLHGQEIGDRLILIGDAGEINTKQEMLIPAAAELVLPDKTKVYFLGDNIYPTGMGLDDSSRLQSADILRSQFEPFRQRGVPVYFMAGNHDWDKSGPDGLAKIKAQEAFIHGLADSGLRFVPSAGKLGPFVEMLTDSIVIVIYDSEFWLFPHHDTAQSADLLQQKNEFLAKLTSLAEEHSEKQLLVMSHHPMRSYGEHSLKFSVTDHLFPLRKVWRGLYIPLPVVGSIYPLLRSTVFRTAEDLKHPRYRELIESVTNAFGSHPSVIYVAGHDHGLQLIQDDTFTQVVSGSGAKTSNIRTASDLRYRFGQQGFTVMDFLTNGETKVSFYIVDKDLIRKDFEASLVDGKAVH
;
A
#
# COMPACT_ATOMS: atom_id res chain seq x y z
N MET A 1 -6.12 -70.73 34.39
CA MET A 1 -6.21 -69.59 33.43
C MET A 1 -6.50 -68.33 34.22
N ILE A 2 -5.49 -67.51 34.48
CA ILE A 2 -5.65 -66.19 35.11
C ILE A 2 -5.20 -65.17 34.05
N ALA A 3 -6.17 -64.49 33.44
CA ALA A 3 -5.91 -63.46 32.44
C ALA A 3 -5.45 -62.18 33.14
N ARG A 4 -4.19 -61.78 32.89
CA ARG A 4 -3.65 -60.48 33.29
C ARG A 4 -4.22 -59.40 32.36
N LEU A 5 -5.05 -58.52 32.90
CA LEU A 5 -5.42 -57.26 32.27
C LEU A 5 -4.25 -56.27 32.38
N LEU A 6 -3.63 -55.96 31.25
CA LEU A 6 -2.67 -54.86 31.09
C LEU A 6 -3.46 -53.54 30.99
N LEU A 7 -3.44 -52.75 32.06
CA LEU A 7 -3.91 -51.36 32.06
C LEU A 7 -2.81 -50.48 31.45
N ILE A 8 -2.98 -50.12 30.17
CA ILE A 8 -2.17 -49.11 29.50
C ILE A 8 -2.68 -47.75 29.95
N TRP A 9 -1.94 -47.08 30.83
CA TRP A 9 -2.15 -45.68 31.16
C TRP A 9 -1.60 -44.80 30.03
N LEU A 10 -2.48 -44.37 29.13
CA LEU A 10 -2.19 -43.32 28.16
C LEU A 10 -2.08 -41.98 28.89
N TRP A 11 -0.85 -41.52 29.12
CA TRP A 11 -0.56 -40.14 29.50
C TRP A 11 -0.87 -39.24 28.31
N ILE A 12 -2.08 -38.68 28.29
CA ILE A 12 -2.42 -37.56 27.40
C ILE A 12 -1.70 -36.34 27.99
N TYR A 13 -0.52 -36.02 27.48
CA TYR A 13 0.06 -34.70 27.68
C TYR A 13 -0.89 -33.70 27.01
N PRO A 14 -1.47 -32.72 27.73
CA PRO A 14 -2.12 -31.61 27.09
C PRO A 14 -1.03 -30.83 26.35
N VAL A 15 -0.95 -31.02 25.03
CA VAL A 15 -0.26 -30.07 24.18
C VAL A 15 -1.06 -28.79 24.33
N LEU A 16 -0.56 -27.87 25.15
CA LEU A 16 -1.04 -26.50 25.20
C LEU A 16 -0.77 -25.91 23.82
N LEU A 17 -1.76 -26.03 22.93
CA LEU A 17 -1.89 -25.21 21.74
C LEU A 17 -1.99 -23.76 22.22
N HIS A 18 -0.85 -23.11 22.39
CA HIS A 18 -0.82 -21.67 22.52
C HIS A 18 -1.27 -21.15 21.16
N GLY A 19 -2.54 -20.74 21.07
CA GLY A 19 -2.99 -19.95 19.93
C GLY A 19 -2.06 -18.75 19.82
N GLN A 20 -1.47 -18.54 18.64
CA GLN A 20 -0.58 -17.39 18.45
C GLN A 20 -1.39 -16.11 18.66
N GLU A 21 -0.98 -15.31 19.64
CA GLU A 21 -1.65 -14.07 19.96
C GLU A 21 -1.21 -12.95 19.01
N ILE A 22 -2.17 -12.22 18.44
CA ILE A 22 -1.90 -11.00 17.68
C ILE A 22 -1.53 -9.90 18.68
N GLY A 23 -0.34 -9.35 18.56
CA GLY A 23 0.09 -8.15 19.32
C GLY A 23 -0.53 -6.90 18.71
N ASP A 24 -0.24 -6.67 17.42
CA ASP A 24 -0.70 -5.51 16.66
C ASP A 24 -1.26 -5.93 15.29
N ARG A 25 -2.18 -5.13 14.76
CA ARG A 25 -2.80 -5.32 13.45
C ARG A 25 -2.75 -4.03 12.64
N LEU A 26 -2.35 -4.15 11.39
CA LEU A 26 -2.49 -3.08 10.41
C LEU A 26 -3.52 -3.46 9.36
N ILE A 27 -4.46 -2.55 9.09
CA ILE A 27 -5.36 -2.64 7.93
C ILE A 27 -4.89 -1.60 6.91
N LEU A 28 -4.56 -2.07 5.71
CA LEU A 28 -3.87 -1.31 4.66
C LEU A 28 -4.76 -1.19 3.43
N ILE A 29 -5.15 0.03 3.07
CA ILE A 29 -6.10 0.30 1.98
C ILE A 29 -5.59 1.45 1.10
N GLY A 30 -5.12 1.18 -0.11
CA GLY A 30 -4.80 2.21 -1.10
C GLY A 30 -5.94 2.40 -2.10
N ASP A 31 -5.95 3.54 -2.79
CA ASP A 31 -6.76 3.74 -4.01
C ASP A 31 -8.27 3.65 -3.75
N ALA A 32 -8.72 4.14 -2.58
CA ALA A 32 -10.11 4.06 -2.11
C ALA A 32 -10.93 5.34 -2.37
N GLY A 33 -10.36 6.32 -3.09
CA GLY A 33 -10.95 7.65 -3.28
C GLY A 33 -12.15 7.77 -4.21
N GLU A 34 -12.83 6.68 -4.53
CA GLU A 34 -14.06 6.68 -5.32
C GLU A 34 -15.13 5.85 -4.59
N ILE A 35 -16.25 6.49 -4.24
CA ILE A 35 -17.41 5.80 -3.68
C ILE A 35 -18.09 5.04 -4.82
N ASN A 36 -17.95 3.72 -4.79
CA ASN A 36 -18.64 2.80 -5.67
C ASN A 36 -19.21 1.63 -4.85
N THR A 37 -20.11 0.86 -5.44
CA THR A 37 -20.84 -0.23 -4.74
C THR A 37 -19.92 -1.22 -4.03
N LYS A 38 -18.72 -1.48 -4.58
CA LYS A 38 -17.77 -2.41 -3.96
C LYS A 38 -16.96 -1.74 -2.84
N GLN A 39 -16.59 -0.47 -2.96
CA GLN A 39 -15.95 0.29 -1.88
C GLN A 39 -16.88 0.40 -0.66
N GLU A 40 -18.18 0.63 -0.91
CA GLU A 40 -19.23 0.66 0.13
C GLU A 40 -19.37 -0.67 0.89
N MET A 41 -18.95 -1.79 0.29
CA MET A 41 -18.87 -3.10 0.98
C MET A 41 -17.51 -3.33 1.63
N LEU A 42 -16.43 -2.91 0.97
CA LEU A 42 -15.05 -3.16 1.37
C LEU A 42 -14.70 -2.47 2.70
N ILE A 43 -15.01 -1.17 2.83
CA ILE A 43 -14.62 -0.41 4.02
C ILE A 43 -15.34 -0.92 5.28
N PRO A 44 -16.68 -1.13 5.29
CA PRO A 44 -17.33 -1.69 6.47
C PRO A 44 -16.85 -3.09 6.83
N ALA A 45 -16.61 -3.95 5.84
CA ALA A 45 -16.09 -5.30 6.09
C ALA A 45 -14.66 -5.30 6.63
N ALA A 46 -13.80 -4.40 6.16
CA ALA A 46 -12.49 -4.19 6.76
C ALA A 46 -12.61 -3.70 8.22
N ALA A 47 -13.59 -2.83 8.50
CA ALA A 47 -13.86 -2.37 9.86
C ALA A 47 -14.33 -3.51 10.79
N GLU A 48 -15.00 -4.54 10.29
CA GLU A 48 -15.33 -5.76 11.08
C GLU A 48 -14.09 -6.56 11.52
N LEU A 49 -12.93 -6.36 10.88
CA LEU A 49 -11.68 -7.02 11.25
C LEU A 49 -10.89 -6.24 12.32
N VAL A 50 -11.44 -5.13 12.82
CA VAL A 50 -10.80 -4.36 13.89
C VAL A 50 -10.72 -5.16 15.18
N LEU A 51 -9.50 -5.26 15.70
CA LEU A 51 -9.21 -5.65 17.06
C LEU A 51 -9.02 -4.38 17.89
N PRO A 52 -9.89 -4.09 18.88
CA PRO A 52 -9.73 -2.93 19.77
C PRO A 52 -8.33 -2.88 20.37
N ASP A 53 -7.79 -1.66 20.51
CA ASP A 53 -6.46 -1.34 21.06
C ASP A 53 -5.24 -1.92 20.31
N LYS A 54 -5.44 -2.86 19.39
CA LYS A 54 -4.37 -3.53 18.61
C LYS A 54 -4.33 -3.08 17.15
N THR A 55 -5.43 -2.51 16.63
CA THR A 55 -5.54 -2.19 15.20
C THR A 55 -5.21 -0.73 14.91
N LYS A 56 -4.43 -0.50 13.85
CA LYS A 56 -4.26 0.80 13.19
C LYS A 56 -4.59 0.67 11.71
N VAL A 57 -5.18 1.71 11.13
CA VAL A 57 -5.60 1.71 9.73
C VAL A 57 -4.78 2.73 8.95
N TYR A 58 -4.26 2.33 7.80
CA TYR A 58 -3.50 3.21 6.92
C TYR A 58 -4.14 3.22 5.54
N PHE A 59 -4.55 4.41 5.11
CA PHE A 59 -4.93 4.70 3.74
C PHE A 59 -3.69 5.09 2.94
N LEU A 60 -3.32 4.27 1.96
CA LEU A 60 -2.01 4.30 1.29
C LEU A 60 -1.95 5.27 0.09
N GLY A 61 -2.72 6.36 0.14
CA GLY A 61 -2.80 7.35 -0.93
C GLY A 61 -3.90 7.09 -1.94
N ASP A 62 -4.09 8.08 -2.81
CA ASP A 62 -5.22 8.18 -3.74
C ASP A 62 -6.56 8.11 -3.00
N ASN A 63 -6.66 8.99 -2.01
CA ASN A 63 -7.78 9.05 -1.08
C ASN A 63 -8.98 9.77 -1.69
N ILE A 64 -8.78 10.58 -2.74
CA ILE A 64 -9.85 11.34 -3.40
C ILE A 64 -9.61 11.37 -4.92
N TYR A 65 -10.49 10.70 -5.67
CA TYR A 65 -10.49 10.76 -7.14
C TYR A 65 -11.43 11.85 -7.69
N PRO A 66 -11.16 12.38 -8.90
CA PRO A 66 -10.00 12.07 -9.75
C PRO A 66 -8.78 12.95 -9.47
N THR A 67 -8.87 14.02 -8.68
CA THR A 67 -7.78 15.01 -8.55
C THR A 67 -7.67 15.60 -7.16
N GLY A 68 -7.95 14.82 -6.10
CA GLY A 68 -7.72 15.28 -4.74
C GLY A 68 -8.81 16.19 -4.20
N MET A 69 -8.52 16.82 -3.06
CA MET A 69 -9.46 17.70 -2.35
C MET A 69 -9.86 18.91 -3.21
N GLY A 70 -11.15 19.22 -3.21
CA GLY A 70 -11.67 20.43 -3.83
C GLY A 70 -11.17 21.73 -3.17
N LEU A 71 -10.94 22.76 -3.98
CA LEU A 71 -10.46 24.08 -3.52
C LEU A 71 -11.58 25.12 -3.41
N ASP A 72 -12.68 24.95 -4.14
CA ASP A 72 -13.91 25.71 -3.93
C ASP A 72 -14.85 24.99 -2.95
N ASP A 73 -15.82 25.70 -2.39
CA ASP A 73 -16.68 25.16 -1.32
C ASP A 73 -17.48 23.93 -1.78
N SER A 74 -17.97 23.92 -3.01
CA SER A 74 -18.81 22.83 -3.51
C SER A 74 -18.00 21.55 -3.73
N SER A 75 -16.83 21.66 -4.36
CA SER A 75 -15.95 20.51 -4.58
C SER A 75 -15.33 20.01 -3.27
N ARG A 76 -15.01 20.93 -2.34
CA ARG A 76 -14.46 20.59 -1.02
C ARG A 76 -15.44 19.75 -0.20
N LEU A 77 -16.74 20.06 -0.25
CA LEU A 77 -17.77 19.26 0.43
C LEU A 77 -17.85 17.84 -0.14
N GLN A 78 -17.87 17.70 -1.47
CA GLN A 78 -17.92 16.38 -2.12
C GLN A 78 -16.67 15.53 -1.81
N SER A 79 -15.49 16.14 -1.87
CA SER A 79 -14.24 15.43 -1.56
C SER A 79 -14.13 15.07 -0.07
N ALA A 80 -14.70 15.88 0.82
CA ALA A 80 -14.79 15.57 2.25
C ALA A 80 -15.66 14.34 2.53
N ASP A 81 -16.77 14.17 1.80
CA ASP A 81 -17.65 13.00 1.96
C ASP A 81 -16.96 11.70 1.52
N ILE A 82 -16.10 11.76 0.50
CA ILE A 82 -15.24 10.63 0.09
C ILE A 82 -14.27 10.23 1.21
N LEU A 83 -13.65 11.20 1.90
CA LEU A 83 -12.79 10.90 3.05
C LEU A 83 -13.59 10.32 4.22
N ARG A 84 -14.76 10.89 4.52
CA ARG A 84 -15.65 10.40 5.59
C ARG A 84 -16.04 8.95 5.39
N SER A 85 -16.42 8.57 4.16
CA SER A 85 -16.79 7.18 3.83
C SER A 85 -15.66 6.18 4.14
N GLN A 86 -14.41 6.64 4.13
CA GLN A 86 -13.22 5.84 4.40
C GLN A 86 -12.94 5.72 5.90
N PHE A 87 -12.84 6.84 6.63
CA PHE A 87 -12.38 6.78 8.02
C PHE A 87 -13.49 6.53 9.05
N GLU A 88 -14.74 6.95 8.80
CA GLU A 88 -15.81 6.91 9.81
C GLU A 88 -16.07 5.49 10.35
N PRO A 89 -16.13 4.43 9.53
CA PRO A 89 -16.34 3.07 10.03
C PRO A 89 -15.28 2.60 11.01
N PHE A 90 -14.02 3.04 10.83
CA PHE A 90 -12.91 2.70 11.74
C PHE A 90 -12.90 3.59 12.98
N ARG A 91 -13.15 4.89 12.84
CA ARG A 91 -13.22 5.81 13.98
C ARG A 91 -14.39 5.51 14.91
N GLN A 92 -15.53 5.05 14.38
CA GLN A 92 -16.65 4.54 15.20
C GLN A 92 -16.27 3.33 16.05
N ARG A 93 -15.23 2.58 15.66
CA ARG A 93 -14.64 1.47 16.44
C ARG A 93 -13.46 1.89 17.31
N GLY A 94 -13.18 3.19 17.39
CA GLY A 94 -12.17 3.78 18.26
C GLY A 94 -10.72 3.67 17.77
N VAL A 95 -10.46 3.06 16.60
CA VAL A 95 -9.08 2.76 16.17
C VAL A 95 -8.44 3.86 15.32
N PRO A 96 -7.12 4.11 15.46
CA PRO A 96 -6.44 5.18 14.73
C PRO A 96 -6.49 4.95 13.21
N VAL A 97 -6.65 6.05 12.46
CA VAL A 97 -6.62 6.07 11.00
C VAL A 97 -5.61 7.11 10.53
N TYR A 98 -4.75 6.69 9.62
CA TYR A 98 -3.70 7.49 9.02
C TYR A 98 -3.93 7.58 7.52
N PHE A 99 -3.84 8.78 6.98
CA PHE A 99 -3.87 9.05 5.55
C PHE A 99 -2.48 9.46 5.07
N MET A 100 -1.99 8.86 3.99
CA MET A 100 -0.87 9.39 3.22
C MET A 100 -1.36 9.87 1.85
N ALA A 101 -0.63 10.75 1.18
CA ALA A 101 -1.01 11.25 -0.14
C ALA A 101 -0.57 10.30 -1.25
N GLY A 102 -1.41 10.17 -2.28
CA GLY A 102 -1.05 9.61 -3.59
C GLY A 102 -1.03 10.67 -4.69
N ASN A 103 -0.68 10.26 -5.91
CA ASN A 103 -0.54 11.20 -7.02
C ASN A 103 -1.87 11.89 -7.36
N HIS A 104 -3.01 11.21 -7.19
CA HIS A 104 -4.32 11.82 -7.40
C HIS A 104 -4.65 12.87 -6.33
N ASP A 105 -4.22 12.68 -5.08
CA ASP A 105 -4.38 13.69 -4.02
C ASP A 105 -3.58 14.97 -4.33
N TRP A 106 -2.41 14.80 -4.98
CA TRP A 106 -1.57 15.85 -5.55
C TRP A 106 -2.08 16.38 -6.90
N ASP A 107 -3.39 16.56 -7.06
CA ASP A 107 -4.00 17.06 -8.31
C ASP A 107 -3.67 16.20 -9.54
N LYS A 108 -3.49 14.88 -9.37
CA LYS A 108 -2.96 14.00 -10.42
C LYS A 108 -1.63 14.53 -10.98
N SER A 109 -0.75 14.91 -10.05
CA SER A 109 0.54 15.57 -10.29
C SER A 109 0.41 16.92 -11.03
N GLY A 110 -0.72 17.60 -10.90
CA GLY A 110 -1.02 18.90 -11.51
C GLY A 110 -0.54 20.10 -10.67
N PRO A 111 -0.57 21.32 -11.22
CA PRO A 111 0.01 22.50 -10.59
C PRO A 111 -0.64 22.88 -9.25
N ASP A 112 -1.89 22.49 -9.02
CA ASP A 112 -2.60 22.77 -7.77
C ASP A 112 -2.32 21.72 -6.68
N GLY A 113 -1.49 20.71 -6.95
CA GLY A 113 -1.25 19.56 -6.07
C GLY A 113 -0.89 19.96 -4.64
N LEU A 114 0.04 20.90 -4.46
CA LEU A 114 0.43 21.40 -3.13
C LEU A 114 -0.73 22.08 -2.38
N ALA A 115 -1.59 22.81 -3.09
CA ALA A 115 -2.75 23.46 -2.47
C ALA A 115 -3.80 22.42 -2.04
N LYS A 116 -4.02 21.39 -2.87
CA LYS A 116 -5.01 20.34 -2.61
C LYS A 116 -4.65 19.44 -1.44
N ILE A 117 -3.40 18.97 -1.36
CA ILE A 117 -2.96 18.17 -0.20
C ILE A 117 -3.00 18.97 1.10
N LYS A 118 -2.70 20.29 1.06
CA LYS A 118 -2.83 21.16 2.23
C LYS A 118 -4.28 21.34 2.64
N ALA A 119 -5.19 21.46 1.68
CA ALA A 119 -6.63 21.49 1.95
C ALA A 119 -7.13 20.16 2.55
N GLN A 120 -6.59 19.03 2.09
CA GLN A 120 -6.90 17.70 2.63
C GLN A 120 -6.42 17.55 4.08
N GLU A 121 -5.15 17.88 4.37
CA GLU A 121 -4.62 17.87 5.75
C GLU A 121 -5.41 18.83 6.64
N ALA A 122 -5.72 20.04 6.16
CA ALA A 122 -6.51 21.02 6.90
C ALA A 122 -7.92 20.51 7.22
N PHE A 123 -8.56 19.77 6.31
CA PHE A 123 -9.83 19.12 6.58
C PHE A 123 -9.72 18.08 7.70
N ILE A 124 -8.74 17.17 7.60
CA ILE A 124 -8.51 16.13 8.62
C ILE A 124 -8.22 16.76 9.99
N HIS A 125 -7.31 17.74 10.06
CA HIS A 125 -7.00 18.45 11.31
C HIS A 125 -8.19 19.25 11.84
N GLY A 126 -9.02 19.81 10.96
CA GLY A 126 -10.22 20.57 11.33
C GLY A 126 -11.28 19.75 12.04
N LEU A 127 -11.25 18.41 11.93
CA LEU A 127 -12.14 17.51 12.68
C LEU A 127 -11.77 17.40 14.16
N ALA A 128 -10.56 17.82 14.56
CA ALA A 128 -10.05 17.78 15.93
C ALA A 128 -10.12 16.38 16.59
N ASP A 129 -10.03 15.31 15.80
CA ASP A 129 -9.96 13.92 16.28
C ASP A 129 -8.49 13.47 16.34
N SER A 130 -7.98 13.19 17.55
CA SER A 130 -6.59 12.78 17.75
C SER A 130 -6.23 11.43 17.13
N GLY A 131 -7.22 10.59 16.82
CA GLY A 131 -7.05 9.32 16.12
C GLY A 131 -7.13 9.44 14.59
N LEU A 132 -7.30 10.64 14.04
CA LEU A 132 -7.20 10.92 12.61
C LEU A 132 -5.95 11.72 12.30
N ARG A 133 -5.12 11.21 11.38
CA ARG A 133 -3.84 11.84 11.03
C ARG A 133 -3.60 11.84 9.53
N PHE A 134 -2.99 12.91 9.04
CA PHE A 134 -2.41 12.98 7.69
C PHE A 134 -0.89 12.95 7.82
N VAL A 135 -0.23 11.95 7.22
CA VAL A 135 1.20 11.67 7.40
C VAL A 135 1.90 11.30 6.09
N PRO A 136 3.11 11.82 5.83
CA PRO A 136 3.73 12.95 6.54
C PRO A 136 2.92 14.25 6.32
N SER A 137 3.26 15.33 7.02
CA SER A 137 2.55 16.60 6.85
C SER A 137 2.57 17.08 5.41
N ALA A 138 1.47 17.70 4.97
CA ALA A 138 1.26 18.06 3.58
C ALA A 138 2.38 18.95 3.02
N GLY A 139 2.90 18.57 1.85
CA GLY A 139 4.01 19.28 1.19
C GLY A 139 5.38 19.03 1.80
N LYS A 140 5.55 17.93 2.55
CA LYS A 140 6.85 17.47 3.05
C LYS A 140 7.10 16.04 2.60
N LEU A 141 8.35 15.74 2.24
CA LEU A 141 8.78 14.39 1.87
C LEU A 141 8.70 13.39 3.04
N GLY A 142 8.97 13.83 4.28
CA GLY A 142 9.05 12.98 5.46
C GLY A 142 10.49 12.82 5.98
N PRO A 143 10.85 11.70 6.64
CA PRO A 143 9.95 10.61 7.04
C PRO A 143 9.08 10.98 8.24
N PHE A 144 7.88 10.41 8.31
CA PHE A 144 7.13 10.21 9.55
C PHE A 144 7.53 8.85 10.13
N VAL A 145 7.83 8.79 11.44
CA VAL A 145 8.33 7.59 12.09
C VAL A 145 7.46 7.26 13.29
N GLU A 146 7.05 6.00 13.40
CA GLU A 146 6.24 5.51 14.51
C GLU A 146 6.74 4.12 14.95
N MET A 147 6.95 3.95 16.24
CA MET A 147 7.21 2.62 16.81
C MET A 147 5.87 1.87 16.89
N LEU A 148 5.73 0.79 16.12
CA LEU A 148 4.53 -0.06 16.16
C LEU A 148 4.60 -0.97 17.38
N THR A 149 5.73 -1.66 17.53
CA THR A 149 6.06 -2.52 18.68
C THR A 149 7.51 -2.26 19.09
N ASP A 150 7.97 -2.88 20.17
CA ASP A 150 9.38 -2.80 20.58
C ASP A 150 10.35 -3.32 19.49
N SER A 151 9.88 -4.16 18.57
CA SER A 151 10.68 -4.78 17.49
C SER A 151 10.34 -4.29 16.09
N ILE A 152 9.37 -3.38 15.92
CA ILE A 152 8.89 -2.94 14.60
C ILE A 152 8.74 -1.43 14.55
N VAL A 153 9.37 -0.81 13.54
CA VAL A 153 9.30 0.63 13.29
C VAL A 153 8.65 0.87 11.92
N ILE A 154 7.62 1.70 11.91
CA ILE A 154 6.96 2.19 10.70
C ILE A 154 7.67 3.46 10.24
N VAL A 155 8.06 3.51 8.97
CA VAL A 155 8.66 4.67 8.32
C VAL A 155 7.80 5.04 7.12
N ILE A 156 7.21 6.23 7.15
CA ILE A 156 6.28 6.71 6.12
C ILE A 156 6.86 7.93 5.42
N TYR A 157 6.76 7.97 4.09
CA TYR A 157 7.16 9.14 3.31
C TYR A 157 6.21 9.40 2.14
N ASP A 158 6.15 10.65 1.71
CA ASP A 158 5.36 11.08 0.55
C ASP A 158 6.19 10.86 -0.72
N SER A 159 5.95 9.73 -1.40
CA SER A 159 6.64 9.42 -2.64
C SER A 159 6.26 10.36 -3.77
N GLU A 160 5.05 10.92 -3.78
CA GLU A 160 4.63 11.86 -4.82
C GLU A 160 5.36 13.18 -4.70
N PHE A 161 5.67 13.65 -3.47
CA PHE A 161 6.56 14.81 -3.31
C PHE A 161 7.87 14.64 -4.11
N TRP A 162 8.44 13.45 -4.18
CA TRP A 162 9.66 13.22 -4.98
C TRP A 162 9.43 13.30 -6.49
N LEU A 163 8.29 12.83 -6.96
CA LEU A 163 7.93 12.72 -8.38
C LEU A 163 7.32 14.01 -8.95
N PHE A 164 6.69 14.80 -8.09
CA PHE A 164 5.89 15.96 -8.41
C PHE A 164 6.65 16.96 -9.31
N PRO A 165 6.11 17.31 -10.49
CA PRO A 165 6.83 18.13 -11.46
C PRO A 165 6.71 19.63 -11.22
N HIS A 166 5.78 20.08 -10.39
CA HIS A 166 5.46 21.49 -10.19
C HIS A 166 5.99 22.06 -8.88
N HIS A 167 7.11 21.54 -8.37
CA HIS A 167 7.89 22.26 -7.37
C HIS A 167 8.31 23.63 -7.91
N ASP A 168 8.36 24.64 -7.04
CA ASP A 168 8.81 25.97 -7.42
C ASP A 168 10.24 25.90 -8.00
N THR A 169 10.38 26.23 -9.28
CA THR A 169 11.64 26.09 -10.02
C THR A 169 12.73 27.01 -9.49
N ALA A 170 12.35 28.12 -8.84
CA ALA A 170 13.28 29.02 -8.15
C ALA A 170 13.92 28.35 -6.92
N GLN A 171 13.35 27.25 -6.42
CA GLN A 171 13.76 26.53 -5.21
C GLN A 171 14.45 25.20 -5.52
N SER A 172 14.98 25.01 -6.74
CA SER A 172 15.60 23.72 -7.13
C SER A 172 16.76 23.26 -6.24
N ALA A 173 17.59 24.17 -5.73
CA ALA A 173 18.65 23.86 -4.77
C ALA A 173 18.09 23.40 -3.42
N ASP A 174 16.99 24.02 -2.97
CA ASP A 174 16.28 23.65 -1.75
C ASP A 174 15.64 22.26 -1.88
N LEU A 175 15.04 21.94 -3.03
CA LEU A 175 14.49 20.61 -3.29
C LEU A 175 15.57 19.51 -3.24
N LEU A 176 16.75 19.75 -3.83
CA LEU A 176 17.86 18.80 -3.77
C LEU A 176 18.35 18.62 -2.33
N GLN A 177 18.44 19.71 -1.57
CA GLN A 177 18.81 19.65 -0.15
C GLN A 177 17.79 18.84 0.65
N GLN A 178 16.49 19.08 0.47
CA GLN A 178 15.42 18.31 1.13
C GLN A 178 15.51 16.82 0.82
N LYS A 179 15.80 16.43 -0.42
CA LYS A 179 16.02 15.03 -0.81
C LYS A 179 17.24 14.43 -0.12
N ASN A 180 18.36 15.14 -0.07
CA ASN A 180 19.57 14.66 0.60
C ASN A 180 19.37 14.51 2.11
N GLU A 181 18.72 15.48 2.76
CA GLU A 181 18.39 15.41 4.18
C GLU A 181 17.43 14.26 4.49
N PHE A 182 16.45 14.02 3.62
CA PHE A 182 15.56 12.87 3.72
C PHE A 182 16.34 11.55 3.65
N LEU A 183 17.20 11.37 2.65
CA LEU A 183 18.00 10.15 2.50
C LEU A 183 18.94 9.94 3.69
N ALA A 184 19.59 11.01 4.18
CA ALA A 184 20.43 10.94 5.38
C ALA A 184 19.63 10.46 6.60
N LYS A 185 18.41 10.97 6.79
CA LYS A 185 17.51 10.50 7.86
C LYS A 185 17.12 9.03 7.69
N LEU A 186 16.85 8.57 6.47
CA LEU A 186 16.55 7.15 6.23
C LEU A 186 17.75 6.25 6.60
N THR A 187 18.96 6.65 6.22
CA THR A 187 20.18 5.92 6.60
C THR A 187 20.39 5.91 8.11
N SER A 188 20.21 7.05 8.80
CA SER A 188 20.28 7.09 10.26
C SER A 188 19.22 6.21 10.92
N LEU A 189 17.97 6.22 10.43
CA LEU A 189 16.91 5.34 10.94
C LEU A 189 17.25 3.85 10.75
N ALA A 190 17.88 3.49 9.63
CA ALA A 190 18.36 2.14 9.39
C ALA A 190 19.45 1.72 10.38
N GLU A 191 20.38 2.63 10.71
CA GLU A 191 21.45 2.37 11.67
C GLU A 191 20.93 2.31 13.12
N GLU A 192 20.06 3.24 13.50
CA GLU A 192 19.48 3.37 14.85
C GLU A 192 18.55 2.22 15.23
N HIS A 193 17.99 1.51 14.24
CA HIS A 193 17.03 0.43 14.42
C HIS A 193 17.49 -0.89 13.79
N SER A 194 18.81 -1.12 13.73
CA SER A 194 19.42 -2.29 13.10
C SER A 194 18.93 -3.66 13.63
N GLU A 195 18.40 -3.68 14.86
CA GLU A 195 17.85 -4.84 15.54
C GLU A 195 16.33 -5.02 15.37
N LYS A 196 15.66 -4.07 14.71
CA LYS A 196 14.20 -4.04 14.52
C LYS A 196 13.85 -4.32 13.06
N GLN A 197 12.60 -4.69 12.80
CA GLN A 197 12.07 -4.72 11.45
C GLN A 197 11.58 -3.33 11.04
N LEU A 198 11.95 -2.87 9.85
CA LEU A 198 11.45 -1.63 9.28
C LEU A 198 10.30 -1.90 8.32
N LEU A 199 9.16 -1.29 8.59
CA LEU A 199 8.00 -1.28 7.70
C LEU A 199 7.95 0.07 6.97
N VAL A 200 8.51 0.09 5.77
CA VAL A 200 8.68 1.31 4.97
C VAL A 200 7.47 1.48 4.04
N MET A 201 6.65 2.49 4.30
CA MET A 201 5.41 2.73 3.55
C MET A 201 5.47 4.00 2.72
N SER A 202 4.97 3.92 1.49
CA SER A 202 4.72 5.07 0.62
C SER A 202 3.62 4.75 -0.38
N HIS A 203 3.09 5.74 -1.10
CA HIS A 203 2.07 5.45 -2.11
C HIS A 203 2.64 4.62 -3.27
N HIS A 204 3.87 4.91 -3.68
CA HIS A 204 4.50 4.38 -4.89
C HIS A 204 5.32 3.10 -4.63
N PRO A 205 4.99 1.94 -5.22
CA PRO A 205 5.70 0.68 -5.01
C PRO A 205 7.15 0.67 -5.52
N MET A 206 8.08 0.08 -4.77
CA MET A 206 9.47 -0.09 -5.23
C MET A 206 9.60 -1.14 -6.34
N ARG A 207 8.71 -2.14 -6.33
CA ARG A 207 8.54 -3.13 -7.41
C ARG A 207 7.06 -3.35 -7.71
N SER A 208 6.67 -3.50 -8.97
CA SER A 208 5.28 -3.84 -9.29
C SER A 208 5.19 -4.62 -10.61
N TYR A 209 4.12 -5.42 -10.72
CA TYR A 209 3.81 -6.21 -11.90
C TYR A 209 2.45 -5.88 -12.52
N GLY A 210 1.75 -4.84 -12.03
CA GLY A 210 0.54 -4.31 -12.62
C GLY A 210 0.80 -3.28 -13.72
N GLU A 211 -0.16 -2.40 -13.95
CA GLU A 211 -0.22 -1.56 -15.15
C GLU A 211 0.88 -0.50 -15.21
N HIS A 212 1.28 0.02 -14.04
CA HIS A 212 2.34 1.03 -13.89
C HIS A 212 3.76 0.46 -14.11
N SER A 213 3.89 -0.87 -14.24
CA SER A 213 5.15 -1.52 -14.63
C SER A 213 5.50 -1.37 -16.12
N LEU A 214 4.55 -0.89 -16.95
CA LEU A 214 4.69 -0.74 -18.41
C LEU A 214 5.20 -2.02 -19.11
N LYS A 215 4.78 -3.19 -18.61
CA LYS A 215 5.10 -4.51 -19.17
C LYS A 215 3.86 -5.02 -19.94
N PHE A 216 3.96 -5.17 -21.26
CA PHE A 216 2.83 -5.55 -22.16
C PHE A 216 2.97 -6.99 -22.68
N SER A 217 1.86 -7.74 -22.83
CA SER A 217 1.89 -9.16 -23.24
C SER A 217 1.82 -9.31 -24.73
N VAL A 218 2.23 -10.48 -25.23
CA VAL A 218 1.98 -10.85 -26.63
C VAL A 218 0.50 -10.71 -26.96
N THR A 219 -0.39 -11.04 -26.01
CA THR A 219 -1.83 -10.82 -26.14
C THR A 219 -2.23 -9.34 -26.13
N ASP A 220 -1.56 -8.45 -25.40
CA ASP A 220 -1.80 -7.00 -25.47
C ASP A 220 -1.37 -6.44 -26.84
N HIS A 221 -0.27 -6.95 -27.39
CA HIS A 221 0.23 -6.57 -28.71
C HIS A 221 -0.63 -7.10 -29.86
N LEU A 222 -1.14 -8.33 -29.75
CA LEU A 222 -2.01 -8.92 -30.77
C LEU A 222 -3.46 -8.45 -30.62
N PHE A 223 -4.00 -8.30 -29.41
CA PHE A 223 -5.42 -8.09 -29.15
C PHE A 223 -5.65 -6.90 -28.20
N PRO A 224 -5.27 -5.67 -28.58
CA PRO A 224 -5.28 -4.50 -27.70
C PRO A 224 -6.70 -4.16 -27.19
N LEU A 225 -7.73 -4.47 -27.97
CA LEU A 225 -9.12 -4.17 -27.63
C LEU A 225 -9.66 -5.02 -26.47
N ARG A 226 -8.96 -6.07 -26.05
CA ARG A 226 -9.30 -6.86 -24.86
C ARG A 226 -9.24 -6.04 -23.57
N LYS A 227 -8.49 -4.93 -23.56
CA LYS A 227 -8.45 -3.98 -22.44
C LYS A 227 -9.75 -3.17 -22.29
N VAL A 228 -10.44 -2.91 -23.41
CA VAL A 228 -11.73 -2.21 -23.42
C VAL A 228 -12.87 -3.20 -23.19
N TRP A 229 -12.79 -4.39 -23.80
CA TRP A 229 -13.80 -5.42 -23.64
C TRP A 229 -13.20 -6.83 -23.72
N ARG A 230 -13.31 -7.59 -22.62
CA ARG A 230 -12.58 -8.87 -22.44
C ARG A 230 -12.89 -9.93 -23.52
N GLY A 231 -14.06 -9.86 -24.16
CA GLY A 231 -14.52 -10.77 -25.22
C GLY A 231 -14.02 -10.44 -26.63
N LEU A 232 -13.32 -9.31 -26.83
CA LEU A 232 -12.98 -8.83 -28.17
C LEU A 232 -11.60 -9.35 -28.63
N TYR A 233 -11.58 -10.58 -29.17
CA TYR A 233 -10.39 -11.23 -29.73
C TYR A 233 -10.16 -10.84 -31.19
N ILE A 234 -10.07 -9.55 -31.48
CA ILE A 234 -9.76 -9.05 -32.82
C ILE A 234 -8.24 -8.84 -32.91
N PRO A 235 -7.49 -9.63 -33.71
CA PRO A 235 -6.06 -9.47 -33.84
C PRO A 235 -5.78 -8.18 -34.62
N LEU A 236 -5.14 -7.22 -33.96
CA LEU A 236 -4.68 -5.95 -34.54
C LEU A 236 -3.16 -5.82 -34.35
N PRO A 237 -2.34 -6.71 -34.94
CA PRO A 237 -0.89 -6.54 -34.92
C PRO A 237 -0.52 -5.18 -35.56
N VAL A 238 0.62 -4.61 -35.18
CA VAL A 238 1.04 -3.22 -35.51
C VAL A 238 0.26 -2.17 -34.71
N VAL A 239 -1.07 -2.06 -34.85
CA VAL A 239 -1.88 -1.09 -34.09
C VAL A 239 -1.86 -1.38 -32.58
N GLY A 240 -1.96 -2.66 -32.22
CA GLY A 240 -1.83 -3.13 -30.84
C GLY A 240 -0.43 -2.98 -30.25
N SER A 241 0.60 -2.76 -31.09
CA SER A 241 1.95 -2.39 -30.62
C SER A 241 2.16 -0.88 -30.52
N ILE A 242 1.38 -0.06 -31.24
CA ILE A 242 1.41 1.40 -31.15
C ILE A 242 0.95 1.87 -29.76
N TYR A 243 -0.13 1.31 -29.19
CA TYR A 243 -0.60 1.73 -27.86
C TYR A 243 0.42 1.43 -26.72
N PRO A 244 0.96 0.21 -26.58
CA PRO A 244 2.10 -0.09 -25.70
C PRO A 244 3.30 0.81 -25.93
N LEU A 245 3.66 1.07 -27.20
CA LEU A 245 4.76 1.94 -27.55
C LEU A 245 4.49 3.38 -27.09
N LEU A 246 3.33 3.96 -27.40
CA LEU A 246 2.93 5.31 -26.98
C LEU A 246 2.85 5.42 -25.45
N ARG A 247 2.25 4.46 -24.73
CA ARG A 247 2.20 4.47 -23.26
C ARG A 247 3.58 4.36 -22.62
N SER A 248 4.50 3.62 -23.24
CA SER A 248 5.89 3.47 -22.75
C SER A 248 6.88 4.52 -23.25
N THR A 249 6.49 5.40 -24.18
CA THR A 249 7.35 6.43 -24.77
C THR A 249 6.77 7.84 -24.67
N VAL A 250 5.61 8.08 -25.31
CA VAL A 250 4.96 9.40 -25.45
C VAL A 250 4.11 9.80 -24.24
N PHE A 251 3.42 8.85 -23.62
CA PHE A 251 2.62 9.07 -22.40
C PHE A 251 3.35 8.57 -21.14
N ARG A 252 4.69 8.58 -21.12
CA ARG A 252 5.46 8.28 -19.90
C ARG A 252 5.12 9.33 -18.86
N THR A 253 4.63 8.89 -17.71
CA THR A 253 4.37 9.75 -16.56
C THR A 253 5.45 9.50 -15.51
N ALA A 254 5.66 10.45 -14.59
CA ALA A 254 6.53 10.21 -13.44
C ALA A 254 6.04 9.01 -12.60
N GLU A 255 4.72 8.74 -12.67
CA GLU A 255 3.99 7.62 -12.07
C GLU A 255 4.35 6.22 -12.62
N ASP A 256 5.19 6.12 -13.67
CA ASP A 256 5.60 4.83 -14.21
C ASP A 256 6.97 4.38 -13.70
N LEU A 257 7.10 3.10 -13.34
CA LEU A 257 8.36 2.53 -12.83
C LEU A 257 9.57 2.73 -13.77
N LYS A 258 9.33 2.91 -15.08
CA LYS A 258 10.40 3.15 -16.06
C LYS A 258 10.80 4.62 -16.18
N HIS A 259 10.15 5.53 -15.49
CA HIS A 259 10.47 6.96 -15.54
C HIS A 259 11.76 7.26 -14.75
N PRO A 260 12.68 8.11 -15.25
CA PRO A 260 13.95 8.38 -14.57
C PRO A 260 13.80 8.85 -13.12
N ARG A 261 12.83 9.73 -12.82
CA ARG A 261 12.59 10.22 -11.44
C ARG A 261 12.10 9.13 -10.49
N TYR A 262 11.27 8.20 -10.97
CA TYR A 262 10.79 7.10 -10.15
C TYR A 262 11.89 6.06 -9.96
N ARG A 263 12.69 5.78 -10.99
CA ARG A 263 13.89 4.96 -10.83
C ARG A 263 14.86 5.55 -9.81
N GLU A 264 15.10 6.86 -9.87
CA GLU A 264 15.92 7.56 -8.89
C GLU A 264 15.36 7.44 -7.48
N LEU A 265 14.04 7.59 -7.29
CA LEU A 265 13.37 7.38 -6.00
C LEU A 265 13.63 5.97 -5.47
N ILE A 266 13.37 4.96 -6.29
CA ILE A 266 13.54 3.54 -5.92
C ILE A 266 15.00 3.27 -5.57
N GLU A 267 15.94 3.63 -6.44
CA GLU A 267 17.37 3.42 -6.24
C GLU A 267 17.85 4.16 -4.98
N SER A 268 17.43 5.40 -4.75
CA SER A 268 17.86 6.19 -3.59
C SER A 268 17.32 5.65 -2.27
N VAL A 269 16.02 5.33 -2.20
CA VAL A 269 15.39 4.83 -0.97
C VAL A 269 15.87 3.42 -0.64
N THR A 270 15.92 2.53 -1.64
CA THR A 270 16.41 1.16 -1.42
C THR A 270 17.88 1.15 -1.02
N ASN A 271 18.73 2.04 -1.57
CA ASN A 271 20.11 2.19 -1.14
C ASN A 271 20.23 2.74 0.29
N ALA A 272 19.39 3.70 0.68
CA ALA A 272 19.41 4.26 2.03
C ALA A 272 19.14 3.20 3.12
N PHE A 273 18.36 2.17 2.79
CA PHE A 273 18.10 1.01 3.64
C PHE A 273 18.93 -0.24 3.28
N GLY A 274 19.87 -0.15 2.34
CA GLY A 274 20.50 -1.33 1.73
C GLY A 274 21.35 -2.18 2.67
N SER A 275 21.82 -1.61 3.79
CA SER A 275 22.54 -2.33 4.86
C SER A 275 21.61 -2.94 5.90
N HIS A 276 20.31 -2.63 5.87
CA HIS A 276 19.37 -3.03 6.89
C HIS A 276 18.92 -4.49 6.69
N PRO A 277 18.97 -5.36 7.72
CA PRO A 277 18.74 -6.79 7.56
C PRO A 277 17.27 -7.16 7.32
N SER A 278 16.31 -6.36 7.79
CA SER A 278 14.88 -6.67 7.68
C SER A 278 14.06 -5.44 7.31
N VAL A 279 13.68 -5.33 6.02
CA VAL A 279 12.83 -4.26 5.50
C VAL A 279 11.66 -4.87 4.75
N ILE A 280 10.44 -4.45 5.09
CA ILE A 280 9.24 -4.74 4.32
C ILE A 280 8.74 -3.42 3.73
N TYR A 281 8.62 -3.37 2.41
CA TYR A 281 8.02 -2.23 1.73
C TYR A 281 6.51 -2.41 1.64
N VAL A 282 5.74 -1.34 1.81
CA VAL A 282 4.28 -1.35 1.68
C VAL A 282 3.84 -0.19 0.80
N ALA A 283 2.98 -0.46 -0.19
CA ALA A 283 2.51 0.57 -1.11
C ALA A 283 1.07 0.39 -1.63
N GLY A 284 0.53 1.44 -2.23
CA GLY A 284 -0.72 1.45 -3.01
C GLY A 284 -0.42 1.56 -4.51
N HIS A 285 -1.10 2.51 -5.19
CA HIS A 285 -0.87 3.01 -6.55
C HIS A 285 -1.09 2.02 -7.70
N ASP A 286 -0.45 0.86 -7.64
CA ASP A 286 -0.64 -0.16 -8.67
C ASP A 286 -1.93 -0.92 -8.37
N HIS A 287 -2.97 -0.62 -9.15
CA HIS A 287 -4.39 -0.97 -8.93
C HIS A 287 -4.69 -2.47 -8.68
N GLY A 288 -4.29 -3.02 -7.55
CA GLY A 288 -4.36 -4.45 -7.24
C GLY A 288 -3.62 -4.84 -5.95
N LEU A 289 -3.72 -6.12 -5.60
CA LEU A 289 -3.06 -6.73 -4.45
C LEU A 289 -1.85 -7.55 -4.90
N GLN A 290 -0.68 -7.36 -4.29
CA GLN A 290 0.53 -8.12 -4.62
C GLN A 290 1.35 -8.45 -3.37
N LEU A 291 1.89 -9.66 -3.32
CA LEU A 291 3.03 -10.01 -2.46
C LEU A 291 4.22 -10.32 -3.34
N ILE A 292 5.22 -9.43 -3.34
CA ILE A 292 6.44 -9.54 -4.12
C ILE A 292 7.58 -9.89 -3.17
N GLN A 293 8.24 -11.02 -3.40
CA GLN A 293 9.26 -11.53 -2.52
C GLN A 293 10.30 -12.42 -3.19
N ASP A 294 11.56 -12.10 -2.93
CA ASP A 294 12.74 -12.92 -3.17
C ASP A 294 13.62 -13.00 -1.91
N ASP A 295 14.86 -13.47 -2.03
CA ASP A 295 15.76 -13.70 -0.90
C ASP A 295 16.20 -12.41 -0.17
N THR A 296 16.10 -11.26 -0.83
CA THR A 296 16.61 -9.96 -0.35
C THR A 296 15.56 -8.86 -0.30
N PHE A 297 14.36 -9.12 -0.79
CA PHE A 297 13.33 -8.09 -0.93
C PHE A 297 11.94 -8.64 -0.62
N THR A 298 11.17 -7.88 0.16
CA THR A 298 9.75 -8.14 0.43
C THR A 298 8.95 -6.86 0.27
N GLN A 299 7.87 -6.92 -0.51
CA GLN A 299 6.91 -5.84 -0.65
C GLN A 299 5.47 -6.33 -0.71
N VAL A 300 4.61 -5.59 -0.02
CA VAL A 300 3.15 -5.70 -0.06
C VAL A 300 2.58 -4.53 -0.85
N VAL A 301 1.77 -4.80 -1.87
CA VAL A 301 0.99 -3.79 -2.58
C VAL A 301 -0.49 -3.99 -2.24
N SER A 302 -1.14 -2.93 -1.75
CA SER A 302 -2.56 -2.89 -1.37
C SER A 302 -3.29 -1.76 -2.11
N GLY A 303 -3.16 -1.68 -3.43
CA GLY A 303 -3.67 -0.56 -4.25
C GLY A 303 -5.08 -0.77 -4.81
N SER A 304 -5.96 -1.49 -4.13
CA SER A 304 -7.22 -2.00 -4.71
C SER A 304 -8.49 -1.59 -3.98
N GLY A 305 -8.52 -0.43 -3.33
CA GLY A 305 -9.71 0.06 -2.64
C GLY A 305 -10.91 0.31 -3.57
N ALA A 306 -10.65 0.83 -4.78
CA ALA A 306 -11.70 1.14 -5.77
C ALA A 306 -11.35 0.73 -7.22
N LYS A 307 -10.10 0.39 -7.52
CA LYS A 307 -9.63 0.14 -8.90
C LYS A 307 -9.35 -1.34 -9.19
N THR A 308 -9.13 -1.66 -10.46
CA THR A 308 -8.80 -3.01 -10.93
C THR A 308 -7.70 -2.94 -11.99
N SER A 309 -6.78 -3.90 -12.02
CA SER A 309 -5.71 -3.99 -13.02
C SER A 309 -5.44 -5.42 -13.49
N ASN A 310 -4.71 -5.53 -14.59
CA ASN A 310 -4.08 -6.79 -14.97
C ASN A 310 -2.66 -6.88 -14.40
N ILE A 311 -2.46 -7.74 -13.39
CA ILE A 311 -1.15 -8.00 -12.79
C ILE A 311 -0.49 -9.18 -13.51
N ARG A 312 0.78 -9.07 -13.90
CA ARG A 312 1.51 -10.12 -14.62
C ARG A 312 2.16 -11.12 -13.67
N THR A 313 2.36 -12.35 -14.12
CA THR A 313 3.13 -13.34 -13.34
C THR A 313 4.63 -13.01 -13.38
N ALA A 314 5.31 -13.23 -12.26
CA ALA A 314 6.76 -13.19 -12.14
C ALA A 314 7.21 -14.22 -11.10
N SER A 315 8.49 -14.60 -11.10
CA SER A 315 9.04 -15.65 -10.23
C SER A 315 9.07 -15.28 -8.75
N ASP A 316 9.23 -13.99 -8.47
CA ASP A 316 9.21 -13.37 -7.14
C ASP A 316 7.78 -12.94 -6.72
N LEU A 317 6.78 -13.06 -7.59
CA LEU A 317 5.40 -12.69 -7.26
C LEU A 317 4.68 -13.88 -6.60
N ARG A 318 4.57 -13.83 -5.27
CA ARG A 318 3.98 -14.90 -4.44
C ARG A 318 2.46 -14.88 -4.43
N TYR A 319 1.88 -13.69 -4.49
CA TYR A 319 0.44 -13.51 -4.58
C TYR A 319 0.10 -12.35 -5.51
N ARG A 320 -1.02 -12.45 -6.22
CA ARG A 320 -1.59 -11.36 -7.01
C ARG A 320 -3.11 -11.45 -7.08
N PHE A 321 -3.77 -10.30 -7.00
CA PHE A 321 -5.19 -10.19 -7.31
C PHE A 321 -5.50 -8.82 -7.91
N GLY A 322 -6.06 -8.81 -9.12
CA GLY A 322 -6.25 -7.59 -9.92
C GLY A 322 -7.62 -6.92 -9.74
N GLN A 323 -8.40 -7.31 -8.73
CA GLN A 323 -9.67 -6.63 -8.42
C GLN A 323 -9.65 -6.07 -7.00
N GLN A 324 -10.76 -5.44 -6.62
CA GLN A 324 -10.87 -4.73 -5.36
C GLN A 324 -10.72 -5.64 -4.13
N GLY A 325 -10.06 -5.09 -3.12
CA GLY A 325 -9.67 -5.76 -1.90
C GLY A 325 -8.71 -4.91 -1.07
N PHE A 326 -8.26 -5.46 0.05
CA PHE A 326 -7.34 -4.80 0.98
C PHE A 326 -6.44 -5.82 1.66
N THR A 327 -5.46 -5.31 2.40
CA THR A 327 -4.47 -6.14 3.10
C THR A 327 -4.57 -5.95 4.61
N VAL A 328 -4.40 -7.04 5.35
CA VAL A 328 -4.23 -7.04 6.80
C VAL A 328 -2.86 -7.61 7.12
N MET A 329 -2.08 -6.89 7.94
CA MET A 329 -0.84 -7.41 8.50
C MET A 329 -1.01 -7.60 10.00
N ASP A 330 -0.88 -8.85 10.47
CA ASP A 330 -0.90 -9.20 11.88
C ASP A 330 0.52 -9.43 12.37
N PHE A 331 0.91 -8.70 13.40
CA PHE A 331 2.20 -8.82 14.07
C PHE A 331 1.98 -9.61 15.35
N LEU A 332 2.45 -10.86 15.33
CA LEU A 332 2.20 -11.81 16.40
C LEU A 332 3.22 -11.61 17.53
N THR A 333 2.83 -11.94 18.75
CA THR A 333 3.68 -11.77 19.95
C THR A 333 4.94 -12.64 19.93
N ASN A 334 5.01 -13.64 19.05
CA ASN A 334 6.19 -14.48 18.80
C ASN A 334 7.16 -13.89 17.76
N GLY A 335 6.90 -12.69 17.23
CA GLY A 335 7.74 -12.02 16.22
C GLY A 335 7.41 -12.38 14.77
N GLU A 336 6.43 -13.27 14.54
CA GLU A 336 5.96 -13.60 13.19
C GLU A 336 5.02 -12.52 12.65
N THR A 337 5.18 -12.14 11.38
CA THR A 337 4.29 -11.21 10.69
C THR A 337 3.43 -11.97 9.68
N LYS A 338 2.11 -11.98 9.83
CA LYS A 338 1.19 -12.57 8.85
C LYS A 338 0.62 -11.52 7.92
N VAL A 339 0.68 -11.75 6.62
CA VAL A 339 0.09 -10.89 5.59
C VAL A 339 -1.11 -11.62 4.98
N SER A 340 -2.30 -11.05 5.16
CA SER A 340 -3.56 -11.58 4.64
C SER A 340 -4.15 -10.64 3.59
N PHE A 341 -4.55 -11.18 2.44
CA PHE A 341 -5.27 -10.44 1.41
C PHE A 341 -6.75 -10.80 1.42
N TYR A 342 -7.59 -9.77 1.50
CA TYR A 342 -9.04 -9.88 1.48
C TYR A 342 -9.57 -9.30 0.17
N ILE A 343 -10.46 -10.03 -0.49
CA ILE A 343 -10.99 -9.67 -1.81
C ILE A 343 -12.51 -9.62 -1.81
N VAL A 344 -13.07 -8.83 -2.72
CA VAL A 344 -14.50 -8.88 -3.06
C VAL A 344 -14.75 -10.00 -4.07
N ASP A 345 -15.48 -11.04 -3.64
CA ASP A 345 -15.90 -12.16 -4.48
C ASP A 345 -17.42 -12.35 -4.36
N LYS A 346 -18.15 -12.13 -5.46
CA LYS A 346 -19.63 -12.19 -5.52
C LYS A 346 -20.31 -11.40 -4.39
N ASP A 347 -19.86 -10.15 -4.21
CA ASP A 347 -20.39 -9.21 -3.21
C ASP A 347 -20.18 -9.66 -1.75
N LEU A 348 -19.25 -10.59 -1.51
CA LEU A 348 -18.79 -10.98 -0.19
C LEU A 348 -17.29 -10.72 -0.06
N ILE A 349 -16.87 -10.28 1.12
CA ILE A 349 -15.46 -10.15 1.47
C ILE A 349 -14.97 -11.49 2.03
N ARG A 350 -13.89 -12.02 1.45
CA ARG A 350 -13.23 -13.23 1.95
C ARG A 350 -11.72 -13.06 1.98
N LYS A 351 -11.07 -13.69 2.96
CA LYS A 351 -9.62 -13.90 2.94
C LYS A 351 -9.29 -14.87 1.80
N ASP A 352 -8.49 -14.43 0.84
CA ASP A 352 -8.12 -15.21 -0.34
C ASP A 352 -6.73 -15.83 -0.20
N PHE A 353 -5.84 -15.16 0.52
CA PHE A 353 -4.46 -15.59 0.73
C PHE A 353 -3.94 -15.13 2.08
N GLU A 354 -3.06 -15.93 2.68
CA GLU A 354 -2.29 -15.61 3.87
C GLU A 354 -0.87 -16.15 3.71
N ALA A 355 0.13 -15.36 4.10
CA ALA A 355 1.51 -15.81 4.20
C ALA A 355 2.14 -15.35 5.52
N SER A 356 2.95 -16.21 6.11
CA SER A 356 3.77 -15.91 7.28
C SER A 356 5.15 -15.44 6.87
N LEU A 357 5.57 -14.29 7.39
CA LEU A 357 6.89 -13.70 7.24
C LEU A 357 7.63 -13.78 8.58
N VAL A 358 8.80 -14.43 8.59
CA VAL A 358 9.76 -14.47 9.70
C VAL A 358 10.96 -13.63 9.31
N ASP A 359 11.31 -12.63 10.12
CA ASP A 359 12.36 -11.64 9.81
C ASP A 359 12.18 -10.95 8.45
N GLY A 360 10.95 -10.89 7.93
CA GLY A 360 10.65 -10.35 6.60
C GLY A 360 10.79 -11.34 5.45
N LYS A 361 11.07 -12.62 5.71
CA LYS A 361 11.14 -13.72 4.72
C LYS A 361 9.99 -14.70 4.91
N ALA A 362 9.38 -15.21 3.84
CA ALA A 362 8.31 -16.19 3.98
C ALA A 362 8.83 -17.53 4.52
N VAL A 363 8.07 -18.11 5.45
CA VAL A 363 8.25 -19.51 5.88
C VAL A 363 7.06 -20.29 5.32
N HIS A 364 7.36 -21.32 4.52
CA HIS A 364 6.38 -22.17 3.84
C HIS A 364 5.68 -23.15 4.78
#